data_AF-A0A7Z2K8B4-F1
#
_entry.id   AF-A0A7Z2K8B4-F1
#
_cell.length_a   1.000
_cell.length_b   1.000
_cell.length_c   1.000
_cell.angle_alpha   90.00
_cell.angle_beta   90.00
_cell.angle_gamma   90.00
#
_symmetry.space_group_name_H-M   'P 1'
#
loop_
_entity.id
_entity.type
_entity.pdbx_description
1 polymer ?
#
loop_
_entity_poly.entity_id
_entity_poly.type
_entity_poly.pdbx_seq_one_letter_code
_entity_poly.pdbx_strand_id
1 'polypeptide(L)'
;MGKMGDVCMRKAIVYLLVALLLSGLSVPIKGYAANDGHERLENEIKKVEQEKGTAFTREELDKIQSQVKDKFGTDPNKVKTLTDYWENEPNDTLDRANLLNLDDTVYGTFDWQDVDVYQIEVKNPMELVVSGAAQPGIDLGFLLADGYGDWITPDVNEVYDGVQGQLYVIPEGTYYIGALDLNGGGSDSMYALSAMNMEYIQRISGDDRYETAIEIARAGWPEGADNVVLATGATFPDALAGAPLAFQMDAPILLTPKAKLDKRVKNLMKEFGVKKVTILGGSNAISSSVENELKKDMKLTVNRIQGENRYETAAAIAETLLPNRTAVIAYGGNFPDALSMAPYAAMYGHPIFLTDKNELSEATKKAMSNYTKTYVIGGPNAVSENVVKQLPSPTRIKGNDRYETSIAVTKKLKLPTYGVFVATGEGFADALTGSVLAAKFGAPTILTKKNQLPDSTYKFFKEEQTTDYIILGGTGAVGTGVEDDILSVD
;
A
#
# COMPACT_ATOMS: atom_id res chain seq x y z
N MET A 1 -1.02 13.34 -23.72
CA MET A 1 -2.12 12.38 -23.94
C MET A 1 -1.64 11.04 -24.50
N GLY A 2 -1.00 10.93 -25.68
CA GLY A 2 -0.68 9.62 -26.31
C GLY A 2 0.43 8.72 -25.71
N LYS A 3 0.94 8.97 -24.49
CA LYS A 3 1.87 8.03 -23.79
C LYS A 3 1.36 7.57 -22.42
N MET A 4 0.37 8.27 -21.88
CA MET A 4 -0.17 8.06 -20.53
C MET A 4 -1.34 7.09 -20.59
N GLY A 5 -2.27 7.30 -21.54
CA GLY A 5 -3.31 6.32 -21.86
C GLY A 5 -2.75 4.94 -22.22
N ASP A 6 -1.61 4.89 -22.92
CA ASP A 6 -0.91 3.67 -23.33
C ASP A 6 -0.32 2.89 -22.12
N VAL A 7 0.08 3.58 -21.05
CA VAL A 7 0.59 2.95 -19.81
C VAL A 7 -0.54 2.54 -18.87
N CYS A 8 -1.57 3.37 -18.73
CA CYS A 8 -2.77 3.09 -17.93
C CYS A 8 -3.54 1.89 -18.48
N MET A 9 -3.73 1.85 -19.80
CA MET A 9 -4.41 0.75 -20.47
C MET A 9 -3.65 -0.58 -20.34
N ARG A 10 -2.31 -0.57 -20.50
CA ARG A 10 -1.49 -1.78 -20.28
C ARG A 10 -1.60 -2.33 -18.86
N LYS A 11 -1.81 -1.49 -17.84
CA LYS A 11 -1.97 -1.93 -16.45
C LYS A 11 -3.34 -2.56 -16.20
N ALA A 12 -4.42 -1.93 -16.65
CA ALA A 12 -5.75 -2.51 -16.55
C ALA A 12 -5.80 -3.88 -17.24
N ILE A 13 -5.13 -4.00 -18.39
CA ILE A 13 -4.98 -5.27 -19.12
C ILE A 13 -4.16 -6.30 -18.32
N VAL A 14 -3.07 -5.91 -17.67
CA VAL A 14 -2.32 -6.80 -16.77
C VAL A 14 -3.16 -7.24 -15.57
N TYR A 15 -3.92 -6.33 -14.94
CA TYR A 15 -4.80 -6.67 -13.82
C TYR A 15 -5.91 -7.65 -14.23
N LEU A 16 -6.54 -7.43 -15.39
CA LEU A 16 -7.54 -8.34 -15.93
C LEU A 16 -6.92 -9.70 -16.30
N LEU A 17 -5.73 -9.73 -16.89
CA LEU A 17 -5.02 -10.98 -17.18
C LEU A 17 -4.67 -11.75 -15.89
N VAL A 18 -4.29 -11.05 -14.83
CA VAL A 18 -4.07 -11.65 -13.49
C VAL A 18 -5.38 -12.16 -12.91
N ALA A 19 -6.49 -11.42 -13.00
CA ALA A 19 -7.80 -11.85 -12.54
C ALA A 19 -8.30 -13.10 -13.29
N LEU A 20 -8.13 -13.14 -14.62
CA LEU A 20 -8.43 -14.29 -15.47
C LEU A 20 -7.60 -15.52 -15.06
N LEU A 21 -6.30 -15.35 -14.78
CA LEU A 21 -5.43 -16.43 -14.29
C LEU A 21 -5.86 -16.95 -12.90
N LEU A 22 -6.29 -16.07 -12.00
CA LEU A 22 -6.72 -16.41 -10.63
C LEU A 22 -8.09 -17.09 -10.58
N SER A 23 -8.98 -16.78 -11.53
CA SER A 23 -10.33 -17.37 -11.63
C SER A 23 -10.34 -18.84 -12.06
N GLY A 24 -9.19 -19.39 -12.50
CA GLY A 24 -9.11 -20.76 -13.02
C GLY A 24 -9.76 -20.94 -14.40
N LEU A 25 -10.23 -19.85 -15.03
CA LEU A 25 -10.72 -19.85 -16.40
C LEU A 25 -9.56 -20.11 -17.36
N SER A 26 -9.46 -21.35 -17.82
CA SER A 26 -8.64 -21.69 -18.98
C SER A 26 -9.34 -21.18 -20.25
N VAL A 27 -9.15 -19.90 -20.58
CA VAL A 27 -9.44 -19.40 -21.92
C VAL A 27 -8.32 -19.92 -22.83
N PRO A 28 -8.60 -20.84 -23.78
CA PRO A 28 -7.58 -21.30 -24.70
C PRO A 28 -7.30 -20.18 -25.71
N ILE A 29 -6.29 -19.35 -25.43
CA ILE A 29 -5.73 -18.42 -26.41
C ILE A 29 -5.01 -19.25 -27.48
N LYS A 30 -5.72 -19.62 -28.54
CA LYS A 30 -5.11 -20.16 -29.76
C LYS A 30 -5.70 -19.51 -30.99
N GLY A 31 -5.06 -18.41 -31.35
CA GLY A 31 -5.25 -17.72 -32.60
C GLY A 31 -4.14 -16.76 -33.01
N TYR A 32 -3.02 -16.65 -32.27
CA TYR A 32 -1.65 -16.33 -32.73
C TYR A 32 -0.74 -16.31 -31.47
N ALA A 33 0.30 -17.15 -31.48
CA ALA A 33 1.47 -17.20 -30.58
C ALA A 33 1.29 -17.10 -29.03
N ALA A 34 0.74 -18.15 -28.40
CA ALA A 34 0.99 -18.48 -26.99
C ALA A 34 2.48 -18.75 -26.65
N ASN A 35 3.39 -18.70 -27.64
CA ASN A 35 4.83 -18.70 -27.41
C ASN A 35 5.39 -17.29 -27.23
N ASP A 36 4.82 -16.22 -27.80
CA ASP A 36 5.39 -14.87 -27.69
C ASP A 36 5.02 -14.18 -26.36
N GLY A 37 3.86 -14.47 -25.77
CA GLY A 37 3.50 -13.97 -24.44
C GLY A 37 4.27 -14.66 -23.32
N HIS A 38 4.45 -15.98 -23.43
CA HIS A 38 5.28 -16.76 -22.51
C HIS A 38 6.77 -16.44 -22.69
N GLU A 39 7.25 -16.23 -23.93
CA GLU A 39 8.62 -15.83 -24.24
C GLU A 39 8.87 -14.35 -23.91
N ARG A 40 7.87 -13.46 -23.99
CA ARG A 40 7.94 -12.06 -23.50
C ARG A 40 7.89 -11.96 -21.99
N LEU A 41 7.07 -12.76 -21.32
CA LEU A 41 7.06 -12.88 -19.87
C LEU A 41 8.37 -13.54 -19.38
N GLU A 42 8.89 -14.56 -20.06
CA GLU A 42 10.22 -15.10 -19.82
C GLU A 42 11.33 -14.08 -20.13
N ASN A 43 11.18 -13.20 -21.12
CA ASN A 43 12.16 -12.17 -21.45
C ASN A 43 12.10 -10.98 -20.47
N GLU A 44 10.93 -10.65 -19.93
CA GLU A 44 10.76 -9.70 -18.82
C GLU A 44 11.25 -10.30 -17.49
N ILE A 45 10.98 -11.57 -17.22
CA ILE A 45 11.56 -12.33 -16.09
C ILE A 45 13.08 -12.39 -16.25
N LYS A 46 13.64 -12.72 -17.43
CA LYS A 46 15.09 -12.72 -17.71
C LYS A 46 15.72 -11.33 -17.59
N LYS A 47 14.97 -10.25 -17.90
CA LYS A 47 15.37 -8.86 -17.66
C LYS A 47 15.46 -8.55 -16.17
N VAL A 48 14.43 -8.94 -15.41
CA VAL A 48 14.38 -8.81 -13.95
C VAL A 48 15.45 -9.68 -13.28
N GLU A 49 15.77 -10.85 -13.82
CA GLU A 49 16.87 -11.73 -13.38
C GLU A 49 18.25 -11.18 -13.74
N GLN A 50 18.40 -10.48 -14.88
CA GLN A 50 19.61 -9.73 -15.23
C GLN A 50 19.83 -8.51 -14.32
N GLU A 51 18.75 -7.86 -13.88
CA GLU A 51 18.78 -6.74 -12.93
C GLU A 51 19.03 -7.21 -11.48
N LYS A 52 18.59 -8.42 -11.12
CA LYS A 52 18.81 -9.05 -9.80
C LYS A 52 20.11 -9.85 -9.68
N GLY A 53 20.67 -10.33 -10.81
CA GLY A 53 21.91 -11.10 -10.86
C GLY A 53 21.78 -12.61 -10.58
N THR A 54 20.58 -13.15 -10.34
CA THR A 54 20.31 -14.58 -10.14
C THR A 54 18.89 -14.97 -10.59
N ALA A 55 18.71 -16.18 -11.11
CA ALA A 55 17.43 -16.72 -11.57
C ALA A 55 16.47 -17.07 -10.42
N PHE A 56 15.16 -16.92 -10.62
CA PHE A 56 14.15 -17.43 -9.69
C PHE A 56 14.13 -18.96 -9.73
N THR A 57 14.22 -19.59 -8.57
CA THR A 57 14.11 -21.04 -8.43
C THR A 57 12.65 -21.48 -8.52
N ARG A 58 12.42 -22.71 -8.97
CA ARG A 58 11.07 -23.32 -9.02
C ARG A 58 10.39 -23.30 -7.65
N GLU A 59 11.19 -23.46 -6.60
CA GLU A 59 10.75 -23.41 -5.19
C GLU A 59 10.30 -22.00 -4.76
N GLU A 60 10.87 -20.93 -5.33
CA GLU A 60 10.44 -19.54 -5.09
C GLU A 60 9.14 -19.19 -5.83
N LEU A 61 8.99 -19.70 -7.06
CA LEU A 61 7.75 -19.55 -7.84
C LEU A 61 6.59 -20.30 -7.18
N ASP A 62 6.82 -21.53 -6.73
CA ASP A 62 5.84 -22.32 -5.98
C ASP A 62 5.49 -21.67 -4.63
N LYS A 63 6.44 -20.95 -4.00
CA LYS A 63 6.21 -20.17 -2.77
C LYS A 63 5.32 -18.95 -3.01
N ILE A 64 5.53 -18.22 -4.10
CA ILE A 64 4.69 -17.08 -4.51
C ILE A 64 3.26 -17.58 -4.81
N GLN A 65 3.15 -18.72 -5.50
CA GLN A 65 1.87 -19.38 -5.78
C GLN A 65 1.15 -19.86 -4.51
N SER A 66 1.88 -20.44 -3.55
CA SER A 66 1.36 -20.83 -2.23
C SER A 66 0.96 -19.61 -1.38
N GLN A 67 1.76 -18.54 -1.41
CA GLN A 67 1.47 -17.30 -0.67
C GLN A 67 0.23 -16.59 -1.18
N VAL A 68 -0.06 -16.65 -2.48
CA VAL A 68 -1.31 -16.14 -3.07
C VAL A 68 -2.49 -17.02 -2.66
N LYS A 69 -2.32 -18.35 -2.64
CA LYS A 69 -3.35 -19.32 -2.26
C LYS A 69 -3.72 -19.28 -0.76
N ASP A 70 -2.74 -18.99 0.10
CA ASP A 70 -2.92 -18.81 1.54
C ASP A 70 -3.42 -17.39 1.89
N LYS A 71 -3.26 -16.39 1.00
CA LYS A 71 -3.72 -14.99 1.22
C LYS A 71 -5.24 -14.84 1.09
N PHE A 72 -5.93 -15.78 0.43
CA PHE A 72 -7.39 -15.83 0.33
C PHE A 72 -7.99 -16.79 1.37
N GLY A 73 -7.53 -16.65 2.62
CA GLY A 73 -7.90 -17.47 3.78
C GLY A 73 -9.40 -17.73 3.93
N THR A 74 -9.71 -18.97 4.27
CA THR A 74 -11.05 -19.57 4.31
C THR A 74 -11.94 -19.04 5.44
N ASP A 75 -12.92 -18.18 5.11
CA ASP A 75 -14.24 -18.15 5.76
C ASP A 75 -15.29 -18.59 4.70
N PRO A 76 -15.81 -19.83 4.76
CA PRO A 76 -16.75 -20.33 3.76
C PRO A 76 -18.08 -19.55 3.69
N ASN A 77 -18.35 -18.62 4.61
CA ASN A 77 -19.54 -17.75 4.58
C ASN A 77 -19.26 -16.31 4.09
N LYS A 78 -18.03 -15.96 3.72
CA LYS A 78 -17.67 -14.61 3.23
C LYS A 78 -16.89 -14.59 1.91
N VAL A 79 -16.56 -15.75 1.36
CA VAL A 79 -15.96 -15.84 0.04
C VAL A 79 -17.07 -15.64 -0.99
N LYS A 80 -17.04 -14.50 -1.69
CA LYS A 80 -17.74 -14.39 -2.97
C LYS A 80 -17.20 -15.51 -3.87
N THR A 81 -18.07 -16.44 -4.22
CA THR A 81 -17.83 -17.54 -5.16
C THR A 81 -17.74 -17.01 -6.59
N LEU A 82 -17.21 -17.77 -7.55
CA LEU A 82 -17.25 -17.40 -8.99
C LEU A 82 -18.67 -17.08 -9.45
N THR A 83 -19.69 -17.69 -8.85
CA THR A 83 -21.10 -17.40 -9.10
C THR A 83 -21.55 -16.03 -8.61
N ASP A 84 -20.87 -15.41 -7.63
CA ASP A 84 -21.15 -14.04 -7.19
C ASP A 84 -20.56 -12.98 -8.13
N TYR A 85 -19.75 -13.41 -9.10
CA TYR A 85 -19.17 -12.59 -10.16
C TYR A 85 -19.73 -12.95 -11.54
N TRP A 86 -20.76 -13.81 -11.58
CA TRP A 86 -21.48 -14.10 -12.81
C TRP A 86 -22.60 -13.08 -12.98
N GLU A 87 -22.89 -12.72 -14.24
CA GLU A 87 -24.03 -11.88 -14.56
C GLU A 87 -25.37 -12.53 -14.14
N ASN A 88 -26.40 -11.71 -13.97
CA ASN A 88 -27.74 -12.18 -13.70
C ASN A 88 -28.67 -11.78 -14.85
N GLU A 89 -29.01 -12.76 -15.68
CA GLU A 89 -29.94 -12.60 -16.79
C GLU A 89 -31.41 -12.51 -16.35
N PRO A 90 -32.26 -11.73 -17.04
CA PRO A 90 -31.91 -10.87 -18.18
C PRO A 90 -31.40 -9.50 -17.74
N ASN A 91 -30.30 -9.01 -18.32
CA ASN A 91 -29.71 -7.70 -18.00
C ASN A 91 -29.60 -6.76 -19.21
N ASP A 92 -30.34 -7.02 -20.29
CA ASP A 92 -30.18 -6.38 -21.60
C ASP A 92 -30.76 -4.97 -21.77
N THR A 93 -31.13 -4.32 -20.67
CA THR A 93 -31.65 -2.93 -20.67
C THR A 93 -31.16 -2.15 -19.46
N LEU A 94 -31.10 -0.81 -19.58
CA LEU A 94 -30.64 0.08 -18.50
C LEU A 94 -31.43 -0.13 -17.18
N ASP A 95 -32.74 -0.40 -17.24
CA ASP A 95 -33.59 -0.65 -16.08
C ASP A 95 -33.43 -2.04 -15.45
N ARG A 96 -32.74 -2.96 -16.15
CA ARG A 96 -32.43 -4.32 -15.70
C ARG A 96 -30.94 -4.55 -15.48
N ALA A 97 -30.13 -3.49 -15.58
CA ALA A 97 -28.69 -3.57 -15.49
C ALA A 97 -28.23 -4.22 -14.18
N ASN A 98 -27.23 -5.12 -14.28
CA ASN A 98 -26.61 -5.69 -13.11
C ASN A 98 -25.71 -4.65 -12.42
N LEU A 99 -25.63 -4.67 -11.10
CA LEU A 99 -24.69 -3.79 -10.39
C LEU A 99 -23.27 -4.33 -10.53
N LEU A 100 -22.37 -3.50 -11.05
CA LEU A 100 -20.94 -3.76 -11.07
C LEU A 100 -20.26 -2.79 -10.10
N ASN A 101 -19.54 -3.33 -9.11
CA ASN A 101 -18.68 -2.48 -8.30
C ASN A 101 -17.44 -2.13 -9.10
N LEU A 102 -16.95 -0.90 -8.95
CA LEU A 102 -15.63 -0.55 -9.46
C LEU A 102 -14.59 -1.53 -8.90
N ASP A 103 -13.63 -1.90 -9.76
CA ASP A 103 -12.53 -2.83 -9.53
C ASP A 103 -12.94 -4.32 -9.41
N ASP A 104 -14.23 -4.65 -9.48
CA ASP A 104 -14.69 -6.03 -9.65
C ASP A 104 -14.50 -6.47 -11.13
N THR A 105 -14.38 -7.79 -11.34
CA THR A 105 -14.47 -8.41 -12.67
C THR A 105 -15.72 -9.27 -12.68
N VAL A 106 -16.58 -9.06 -13.68
CA VAL A 106 -17.79 -9.84 -13.93
C VAL A 106 -17.58 -10.75 -15.14
N TYR A 107 -18.26 -11.88 -15.14
CA TYR A 107 -18.24 -12.87 -16.19
C TYR A 107 -19.64 -13.05 -16.75
N GLY A 108 -19.74 -13.15 -18.07
CA GLY A 108 -21.00 -13.31 -18.77
C GLY A 108 -20.88 -14.17 -20.03
N THR A 109 -22.00 -14.38 -20.70
CA THR A 109 -22.15 -15.15 -21.93
C THR A 109 -23.11 -14.46 -22.87
N PHE A 110 -22.72 -14.29 -24.13
CA PHE A 110 -23.63 -13.72 -25.13
C PHE A 110 -24.50 -14.79 -25.78
N ASP A 111 -25.82 -14.64 -25.67
CA ASP A 111 -26.77 -15.34 -26.52
C ASP A 111 -26.93 -14.63 -27.89
N TRP A 112 -27.87 -15.07 -28.75
CA TRP A 112 -28.08 -14.47 -30.06
C TRP A 112 -28.70 -13.07 -29.95
N GLN A 113 -27.97 -12.06 -30.46
CA GLN A 113 -28.34 -10.63 -30.38
C GLN A 113 -28.46 -10.11 -28.95
N ASP A 114 -27.48 -10.47 -28.13
CA ASP A 114 -27.43 -10.12 -26.73
C ASP A 114 -26.55 -8.90 -26.45
N VAL A 115 -26.91 -8.13 -25.41
CA VAL A 115 -26.16 -6.98 -24.92
C VAL A 115 -26.29 -6.94 -23.42
N ASP A 116 -25.22 -7.18 -22.69
CA ASP A 116 -25.29 -7.22 -21.24
C ASP A 116 -25.02 -5.84 -20.66
N VAL A 117 -25.91 -5.36 -19.78
CA VAL A 117 -25.80 -4.02 -19.21
C VAL A 117 -25.41 -4.07 -17.73
N TYR A 118 -24.38 -3.31 -17.40
CA TYR A 118 -23.86 -3.16 -16.05
C TYR A 118 -23.97 -1.72 -15.57
N GLN A 119 -24.55 -1.48 -14.41
CA GLN A 119 -24.61 -0.18 -13.76
C GLN A 119 -23.44 -0.02 -12.79
N ILE A 120 -22.73 1.10 -12.89
CA ILE A 120 -21.72 1.54 -11.92
C ILE A 120 -22.14 2.86 -11.26
N GLU A 121 -21.69 3.08 -10.03
CA GLU A 121 -21.81 4.38 -9.35
C GLU A 121 -20.45 5.03 -9.14
N VAL A 122 -20.30 6.23 -9.69
CA VAL A 122 -19.10 7.05 -9.60
C VAL A 122 -19.35 8.16 -8.60
N LYS A 123 -18.63 8.13 -7.48
CA LYS A 123 -18.83 9.05 -6.34
C LYS A 123 -18.00 10.34 -6.43
N ASN A 124 -16.94 10.32 -7.25
CA ASN A 124 -16.07 11.47 -7.50
C ASN A 124 -15.61 11.40 -8.96
N PRO A 125 -15.30 12.54 -9.60
CA PRO A 125 -14.68 12.53 -10.92
C PRO A 125 -13.46 11.60 -10.96
N MET A 126 -13.35 10.80 -12.02
CA MET A 126 -12.31 9.78 -12.14
C MET A 126 -11.97 9.43 -13.59
N GLU A 127 -10.81 8.80 -13.75
CA GLU A 127 -10.44 8.05 -14.94
C GLU A 127 -10.99 6.61 -14.85
N LEU A 128 -12.06 6.32 -15.60
CA LEU A 128 -12.66 4.99 -15.69
C LEU A 128 -12.01 4.20 -16.83
N VAL A 129 -11.49 3.02 -16.53
CA VAL A 129 -11.11 2.04 -17.54
C VAL A 129 -12.11 0.90 -17.57
N VAL A 130 -12.79 0.74 -18.70
CA VAL A 130 -13.58 -0.46 -19.00
C VAL A 130 -12.70 -1.39 -19.83
N SER A 131 -12.50 -2.62 -19.35
CA SER A 131 -11.69 -3.60 -20.07
C SER A 131 -12.33 -4.97 -20.02
N GLY A 132 -12.01 -5.81 -20.99
CA GLY A 132 -12.50 -7.18 -20.99
C GLY A 132 -11.90 -8.03 -22.09
N ALA A 133 -12.10 -9.33 -21.95
CA ALA A 133 -11.63 -10.33 -22.89
C ALA A 133 -12.73 -11.37 -23.10
N ALA A 134 -12.83 -11.90 -24.31
CA ALA A 134 -13.82 -12.89 -24.65
C ALA A 134 -13.17 -14.16 -25.22
N GLN A 135 -13.94 -15.24 -25.24
CA GLN A 135 -13.54 -16.47 -25.92
C GLN A 135 -13.35 -16.24 -27.43
N PRO A 136 -12.50 -17.05 -28.10
CA PRO A 136 -12.24 -16.92 -29.52
C PRO A 136 -13.53 -16.97 -30.35
N GLY A 137 -13.71 -15.99 -31.25
CA GLY A 137 -14.90 -15.89 -32.12
C GLY A 137 -15.85 -14.75 -31.75
N ILE A 138 -15.74 -14.21 -30.53
CA ILE A 138 -16.43 -12.99 -30.11
C ILE A 138 -15.56 -11.76 -30.47
N ASP A 139 -16.18 -10.74 -31.06
CA ASP A 139 -15.58 -9.40 -31.19
C ASP A 139 -16.16 -8.51 -30.08
N LEU A 140 -15.51 -8.53 -28.91
CA LEU A 140 -16.03 -7.88 -27.71
C LEU A 140 -15.96 -6.36 -27.86
N GLY A 141 -17.13 -5.72 -27.79
CA GLY A 141 -17.27 -4.27 -27.74
C GLY A 141 -17.79 -3.80 -26.38
N PHE A 142 -17.43 -2.57 -26.03
CA PHE A 142 -18.06 -1.85 -24.92
C PHE A 142 -18.67 -0.53 -25.38
N LEU A 143 -19.77 -0.17 -24.73
CA LEU A 143 -20.40 1.14 -24.80
C LEU A 143 -20.56 1.68 -23.37
N LEU A 144 -20.43 2.99 -23.20
CA LEU A 144 -20.71 3.66 -21.93
C LEU A 144 -21.82 4.68 -22.15
N ALA A 145 -22.82 4.70 -21.28
CA ALA A 145 -23.88 5.70 -21.23
C ALA A 145 -23.97 6.33 -19.84
N ASP A 146 -24.38 7.59 -19.76
CA ASP A 146 -24.65 8.26 -18.47
C ASP A 146 -26.03 7.89 -17.89
N GLY A 147 -26.35 8.44 -16.72
CA GLY A 147 -27.61 8.25 -16.02
C GLY A 147 -28.87 8.68 -16.79
N TYR A 148 -28.71 9.41 -17.90
CA TYR A 148 -29.78 9.84 -18.79
C TYR A 148 -29.90 8.98 -20.04
N GLY A 149 -28.96 8.04 -20.24
CA GLY A 149 -28.88 7.17 -21.42
C GLY A 149 -28.13 7.80 -22.59
N ASP A 150 -27.41 8.91 -22.39
CA ASP A 150 -26.60 9.54 -23.42
C ASP A 150 -25.24 8.84 -23.54
N TRP A 151 -24.85 8.49 -24.77
CA TRP A 151 -23.61 7.77 -25.05
C TRP A 151 -22.36 8.62 -24.83
N ILE A 152 -21.36 8.02 -24.19
CA ILE A 152 -20.05 8.63 -23.91
C ILE A 152 -19.03 7.99 -24.85
N THR A 153 -18.30 8.82 -25.58
CA THR A 153 -17.20 8.37 -26.43
C THR A 153 -15.96 8.17 -25.57
N PRO A 154 -15.24 7.03 -25.67
CA PRO A 154 -14.00 6.85 -24.93
C PRO A 154 -12.90 7.80 -25.43
N ASP A 155 -12.09 8.30 -24.50
CA ASP A 155 -10.90 9.10 -24.78
C ASP A 155 -9.79 8.25 -25.43
N VAL A 156 -9.73 6.97 -25.05
CA VAL A 156 -8.81 5.98 -25.63
C VAL A 156 -9.57 4.67 -25.83
N ASN A 157 -9.38 4.03 -26.98
CA ASN A 157 -9.99 2.75 -27.33
C ASN A 157 -8.95 1.88 -28.04
N GLU A 158 -8.40 0.87 -27.36
CA GLU A 158 -7.40 -0.03 -27.96
C GLU A 158 -7.68 -1.49 -27.62
N VAL A 159 -7.12 -2.36 -28.46
CA VAL A 159 -7.05 -3.80 -28.23
C VAL A 159 -5.59 -4.17 -28.06
N TYR A 160 -5.24 -4.79 -26.95
CA TYR A 160 -3.89 -5.31 -26.70
C TYR A 160 -3.96 -6.77 -26.28
N ASP A 161 -3.30 -7.64 -27.06
CA ASP A 161 -3.21 -9.08 -26.79
C ASP A 161 -4.57 -9.78 -26.58
N GLY A 162 -5.59 -9.35 -27.35
CA GLY A 162 -6.95 -9.90 -27.27
C GLY A 162 -7.80 -9.35 -26.12
N VAL A 163 -7.28 -8.38 -25.36
CA VAL A 163 -8.03 -7.63 -24.36
C VAL A 163 -8.47 -6.29 -24.94
N GLN A 164 -9.78 -6.05 -24.94
CA GLN A 164 -10.40 -4.78 -25.31
C GLN A 164 -10.32 -3.83 -24.12
N GLY A 165 -9.89 -2.59 -24.34
CA GLY A 165 -9.76 -1.56 -23.30
C GLY A 165 -10.24 -0.19 -23.77
N GLN A 166 -11.04 0.47 -22.94
CA GLN A 166 -11.56 1.82 -23.16
C GLN A 166 -11.33 2.67 -21.92
N LEU A 167 -10.78 3.87 -22.12
CA LEU A 167 -10.55 4.87 -21.07
C LEU A 167 -11.55 6.02 -21.23
N TYR A 168 -12.11 6.47 -20.11
CA TYR A 168 -13.03 7.59 -20.03
C TYR A 168 -12.64 8.51 -18.87
N VAL A 169 -12.73 9.82 -19.08
CA VAL A 169 -12.73 10.79 -17.98
C VAL A 169 -14.18 11.19 -17.68
N ILE A 170 -14.69 10.79 -16.52
CA ILE A 170 -16.12 10.98 -16.17
C ILE A 170 -16.31 11.67 -14.81
N PRO A 171 -17.33 12.55 -14.68
CA PRO A 171 -17.68 13.17 -13.40
C PRO A 171 -18.41 12.21 -12.44
N GLU A 172 -18.75 12.69 -11.25
CA GLU A 172 -19.68 12.00 -10.34
C GLU A 172 -21.02 11.73 -11.02
N GLY A 173 -21.54 10.50 -10.90
CA GLY A 173 -22.81 10.10 -11.50
C GLY A 173 -23.03 8.60 -11.54
N THR A 174 -24.18 8.22 -12.08
CA THR A 174 -24.50 6.83 -12.43
C THR A 174 -24.19 6.60 -13.90
N TYR A 175 -23.56 5.47 -14.23
CA TYR A 175 -23.22 5.11 -15.61
C TYR A 175 -23.58 3.67 -15.90
N TYR A 176 -23.78 3.37 -17.18
CA TYR A 176 -24.13 2.06 -17.68
C TYR A 176 -23.12 1.61 -18.74
N ILE A 177 -22.55 0.43 -18.52
CA ILE A 177 -21.62 -0.22 -19.45
C ILE A 177 -22.39 -1.31 -20.18
N GLY A 178 -22.48 -1.20 -21.51
CA GLY A 178 -22.99 -2.27 -22.36
C GLY A 178 -21.84 -3.12 -22.88
N ALA A 179 -21.86 -4.42 -22.64
CA ALA A 179 -20.98 -5.40 -23.26
C ALA A 179 -21.72 -6.09 -24.42
N LEU A 180 -21.06 -6.30 -25.56
CA LEU A 180 -21.69 -6.92 -26.72
C LEU A 180 -20.70 -7.65 -27.62
N ASP A 181 -21.18 -8.68 -28.32
CA ASP A 181 -20.48 -9.25 -29.49
C ASP A 181 -20.81 -8.45 -30.76
N LEU A 182 -19.82 -7.71 -31.26
CA LEU A 182 -19.94 -6.89 -32.47
C LEU A 182 -20.16 -7.72 -33.74
N ASN A 183 -19.86 -9.02 -33.72
CA ASN A 183 -20.16 -9.92 -34.83
C ASN A 183 -21.63 -10.39 -34.86
N GLY A 184 -22.38 -10.21 -33.77
CA GLY A 184 -23.77 -10.68 -33.62
C GLY A 184 -23.91 -12.21 -33.70
N GLY A 185 -22.82 -12.93 -33.47
CA GLY A 185 -22.71 -14.37 -33.60
C GLY A 185 -22.98 -15.05 -32.28
N GLY A 186 -24.24 -15.08 -31.85
CA GLY A 186 -24.67 -15.78 -30.65
C GLY A 186 -24.09 -17.19 -30.59
N SER A 187 -23.22 -17.39 -29.61
CA SER A 187 -22.66 -18.66 -29.19
C SER A 187 -22.47 -18.48 -27.70
N ASP A 188 -22.95 -19.40 -26.86
CA ASP A 188 -22.88 -19.45 -25.38
C ASP A 188 -21.42 -19.29 -24.85
N SER A 189 -20.76 -18.24 -25.26
CA SER A 189 -19.33 -18.02 -25.32
C SER A 189 -19.06 -16.91 -24.34
N MET A 190 -18.09 -17.19 -23.48
CA MET A 190 -17.89 -16.40 -22.29
C MET A 190 -17.07 -15.14 -22.58
N TYR A 191 -17.35 -14.09 -21.82
CA TYR A 191 -16.47 -12.95 -21.68
C TYR A 191 -16.24 -12.62 -20.20
N ALA A 192 -15.23 -11.80 -19.96
CA ALA A 192 -14.98 -11.14 -18.70
C ALA A 192 -14.92 -9.64 -18.94
N LEU A 193 -15.52 -8.87 -18.03
CA LEU A 193 -15.54 -7.41 -18.04
C LEU A 193 -15.10 -6.87 -16.69
N SER A 194 -14.32 -5.80 -16.68
CA SER A 194 -13.98 -5.07 -15.48
C SER A 194 -14.04 -3.57 -15.74
N ALA A 195 -14.51 -2.83 -14.74
CA ALA A 195 -14.57 -1.38 -14.71
C ALA A 195 -13.68 -0.90 -13.56
N MET A 196 -12.53 -0.30 -13.86
CA MET A 196 -11.51 0.05 -12.88
C MET A 196 -11.37 1.55 -12.74
N ASN A 197 -11.11 2.01 -11.53
CA ASN A 197 -10.65 3.37 -11.29
C ASN A 197 -9.11 3.44 -11.43
N MET A 198 -8.62 4.26 -12.33
CA MET A 198 -7.18 4.43 -12.54
C MET A 198 -6.49 5.31 -11.49
N GLU A 199 -7.23 6.18 -10.81
CA GLU A 199 -6.72 6.99 -9.69
C GLU A 199 -7.10 6.33 -8.37
N TYR A 200 -6.23 5.45 -7.86
CA TYR A 200 -6.49 4.79 -6.59
C TYR A 200 -6.00 5.64 -5.42
N ILE A 201 -6.85 6.58 -4.98
CA ILE A 201 -6.69 7.20 -3.66
C ILE A 201 -7.48 6.40 -2.63
N GLN A 202 -6.78 5.65 -1.80
CA GLN A 202 -7.36 5.02 -0.61
C GLN A 202 -6.98 5.81 0.62
N ARG A 203 -7.95 6.02 1.52
CA ARG A 203 -7.70 6.61 2.83
C ARG A 203 -7.89 5.57 3.93
N ILE A 204 -6.89 5.43 4.78
CA ILE A 204 -6.95 4.63 6.01
C ILE A 204 -6.91 5.60 7.19
N SER A 205 -8.04 5.72 7.88
CA SER A 205 -8.22 6.70 8.95
C SER A 205 -9.28 6.30 9.95
N GLY A 206 -9.14 6.79 11.18
CA GLY A 206 -10.21 6.84 12.16
C GLY A 206 -10.41 8.24 12.74
N ASP A 207 -11.33 8.35 13.70
CA ASP A 207 -11.69 9.63 14.35
C ASP A 207 -10.51 10.31 15.07
N ASP A 208 -9.53 9.51 15.50
CA ASP A 208 -8.30 9.99 16.13
C ASP A 208 -7.11 9.08 15.80
N ARG A 209 -5.93 9.43 16.32
CA ARG A 209 -4.69 8.68 16.09
C ARG A 209 -4.73 7.22 16.58
N TYR A 210 -5.56 6.92 17.57
CA TYR A 210 -5.67 5.57 18.12
C TYR A 210 -6.53 4.71 17.20
N GLU A 211 -7.59 5.29 16.66
CA GLU A 211 -8.46 4.62 15.70
C GLU A 211 -7.81 4.49 14.31
N THR A 212 -7.10 5.51 13.83
CA THR A 212 -6.27 5.37 12.63
C THR A 212 -5.26 4.23 12.76
N ALA A 213 -4.61 4.07 13.92
CA ALA A 213 -3.70 2.94 14.15
C ALA A 213 -4.40 1.57 14.09
N ILE A 214 -5.67 1.51 14.54
CA ILE A 214 -6.51 0.31 14.48
C ILE A 214 -6.89 0.00 13.03
N GLU A 215 -7.31 0.98 12.25
CA GLU A 215 -7.67 0.79 10.84
C GLU A 215 -6.46 0.40 9.99
N ILE A 216 -5.28 0.97 10.27
CA ILE A 216 -4.01 0.55 9.65
C ILE A 216 -3.70 -0.92 10.01
N ALA A 217 -3.95 -1.32 11.26
CA ALA A 217 -3.76 -2.71 11.68
C ALA A 217 -4.74 -3.66 10.96
N ARG A 218 -6.01 -3.28 10.77
CA ARG A 218 -6.97 -4.08 10.00
C ARG A 218 -6.57 -4.21 8.53
N ALA A 219 -6.10 -3.13 7.92
CA ALA A 219 -5.63 -3.17 6.54
C ALA A 219 -4.38 -4.07 6.35
N GLY A 220 -3.45 -4.08 7.32
CA GLY A 220 -2.20 -4.85 7.21
C GLY A 220 -2.27 -6.31 7.71
N TRP A 221 -3.27 -6.62 8.53
CA TRP A 221 -3.44 -7.91 9.21
C TRP A 221 -4.92 -8.33 9.23
N PRO A 222 -5.54 -8.57 8.06
CA PRO A 222 -6.96 -8.91 7.97
C PRO A 222 -7.32 -10.22 8.70
N GLU A 223 -6.37 -11.16 8.77
CA GLU A 223 -6.51 -12.44 9.49
C GLU A 223 -6.17 -12.33 10.99
N GLY A 224 -5.86 -11.13 11.48
CA GLY A 224 -5.36 -10.90 12.82
C GLY A 224 -3.82 -11.01 12.93
N ALA A 225 -3.33 -10.86 14.17
CA ALA A 225 -1.89 -10.84 14.46
C ALA A 225 -1.61 -11.43 15.84
N ASP A 226 -0.68 -12.39 15.91
CA ASP A 226 -0.24 -12.99 17.18
C ASP A 226 0.57 -12.01 18.04
N ASN A 227 1.21 -11.03 17.41
CA ASN A 227 2.11 -10.06 18.02
C ASN A 227 1.59 -8.64 17.80
N VAL A 228 1.74 -7.78 18.81
CA VAL A 228 1.52 -6.33 18.68
C VAL A 228 2.68 -5.56 19.29
N VAL A 229 3.08 -4.48 18.65
CA VAL A 229 3.94 -3.46 19.26
C VAL A 229 3.06 -2.33 19.79
N LEU A 230 3.15 -2.03 21.08
CA LEU A 230 2.35 -0.99 21.73
C LEU A 230 3.22 0.21 22.10
N ALA A 231 2.83 1.39 21.63
CA ALA A 231 3.49 2.66 21.92
C ALA A 231 2.52 3.70 22.47
N THR A 232 3.05 4.77 23.05
CA THR A 232 2.21 5.89 23.50
C THR A 232 1.77 6.73 22.31
N GLY A 233 0.48 7.09 22.26
CA GLY A 233 0.00 8.05 21.25
C GLY A 233 0.29 9.50 21.63
N ALA A 234 0.80 9.79 22.83
CA ALA A 234 0.97 11.16 23.32
C ALA A 234 2.28 11.82 22.87
N THR A 235 3.34 11.02 22.70
CA THR A 235 4.67 11.46 22.26
C THR A 235 5.26 10.44 21.29
N PHE A 236 6.28 10.83 20.54
CA PHE A 236 6.91 10.01 19.50
C PHE A 236 8.23 9.29 19.87
N PRO A 237 9.10 9.78 20.78
CA PRO A 237 10.53 9.42 20.75
C PRO A 237 10.83 7.92 20.86
N ASP A 238 10.13 7.23 21.76
CA ASP A 238 10.38 5.83 22.05
C ASP A 238 9.88 4.89 20.95
N ALA A 239 8.99 5.37 20.08
CA ALA A 239 8.36 4.58 19.03
C ALA A 239 9.01 4.78 17.65
N LEU A 240 9.77 5.86 17.43
CA LEU A 240 10.39 6.15 16.12
C LEU A 240 11.30 5.03 15.62
N ALA A 241 11.93 4.29 16.55
CA ALA A 241 12.79 3.15 16.22
C ALA A 241 12.03 1.81 16.16
N GLY A 242 10.71 1.81 16.34
CA GLY A 242 9.90 0.61 16.49
C GLY A 242 9.52 -0.09 15.20
N ALA A 243 9.53 0.60 14.05
CA ALA A 243 9.08 0.02 12.78
C ALA A 243 9.86 -1.24 12.35
N PRO A 244 11.20 -1.29 12.43
CA PRO A 244 11.93 -2.53 12.12
C PRO A 244 11.61 -3.71 13.04
N LEU A 245 11.39 -3.44 14.33
CA LEU A 245 11.00 -4.49 15.27
C LEU A 245 9.59 -4.99 14.99
N ALA A 246 8.64 -4.08 14.77
CA ALA A 246 7.26 -4.41 14.46
C ALA A 246 7.17 -5.25 13.18
N PHE A 247 7.89 -4.86 12.12
CA PHE A 247 7.96 -5.62 10.88
C PHE A 247 8.60 -6.99 11.06
N GLN A 248 9.73 -7.09 11.78
CA GLN A 248 10.37 -8.38 12.11
C GLN A 248 9.44 -9.33 12.87
N MET A 249 8.54 -8.79 13.69
CA MET A 249 7.57 -9.56 14.48
C MET A 249 6.27 -9.86 13.72
N ASP A 250 6.13 -9.40 12.47
CA ASP A 250 4.88 -9.33 11.71
C ASP A 250 3.73 -8.77 12.57
N ALA A 251 3.97 -7.61 13.19
CA ALA A 251 3.10 -7.01 14.18
C ALA A 251 2.68 -5.59 13.78
N PRO A 252 1.40 -5.19 13.94
CA PRO A 252 1.03 -3.79 13.87
C PRO A 252 1.61 -3.00 15.03
N ILE A 253 1.85 -1.70 14.81
CA ILE A 253 2.08 -0.74 15.87
C ILE A 253 0.73 -0.13 16.27
N LEU A 254 0.30 -0.39 17.50
CA LEU A 254 -0.88 0.24 18.10
C LEU A 254 -0.47 1.34 19.07
N LEU A 255 -1.36 2.33 19.24
CA LEU A 255 -1.14 3.47 20.12
C LEU A 255 -2.12 3.42 21.30
N THR A 256 -1.67 3.83 22.48
CA THR A 256 -2.56 3.98 23.65
C THR A 256 -2.23 5.24 24.45
N PRO A 257 -3.18 5.81 25.20
CA PRO A 257 -2.88 6.81 26.22
C PRO A 257 -1.95 6.25 27.31
N LYS A 258 -1.12 7.12 27.92
CA LYS A 258 -0.15 6.73 28.96
C LYS A 258 -0.78 5.98 30.14
N ALA A 259 -1.89 6.50 30.66
CA ALA A 259 -2.43 6.10 31.96
C ALA A 259 -3.42 4.93 31.88
N LYS A 260 -3.99 4.66 30.69
CA LYS A 260 -5.07 3.70 30.50
C LYS A 260 -4.97 3.07 29.12
N LEU A 261 -5.16 1.76 29.04
CA LEU A 261 -5.26 1.04 27.78
C LEU A 261 -6.50 1.52 27.04
N ASP A 262 -6.34 2.00 25.81
CA ASP A 262 -7.50 2.39 25.00
C ASP A 262 -8.41 1.16 24.81
N LYS A 263 -9.70 1.34 25.07
CA LYS A 263 -10.69 0.25 25.01
C LYS A 263 -10.79 -0.30 23.58
N ARG A 264 -10.65 0.55 22.55
CA ARG A 264 -10.67 0.14 21.14
C ARG A 264 -9.47 -0.74 20.83
N VAL A 265 -8.28 -0.38 21.31
CA VAL A 265 -7.06 -1.20 21.18
C VAL A 265 -7.21 -2.54 21.90
N LYS A 266 -7.76 -2.54 23.12
CA LYS A 266 -8.06 -3.78 23.86
C LYS A 266 -9.01 -4.69 23.11
N ASN A 267 -10.02 -4.13 22.43
CA ASN A 267 -10.96 -4.89 21.63
C ASN A 267 -10.29 -5.45 20.37
N LEU A 268 -9.52 -4.63 19.64
CA LEU A 268 -8.76 -5.09 18.48
C LEU A 268 -7.79 -6.23 18.85
N MET A 269 -7.07 -6.13 19.96
CA MET A 269 -6.16 -7.19 20.41
C MET A 269 -6.89 -8.53 20.65
N LYS A 270 -8.16 -8.50 21.08
CA LYS A 270 -8.98 -9.71 21.22
C LYS A 270 -9.47 -10.23 19.87
N GLU A 271 -9.92 -9.32 19.00
CA GLU A 271 -10.33 -9.60 17.62
C GLU A 271 -9.20 -10.31 16.86
N PHE A 272 -7.98 -9.80 16.99
CA PHE A 272 -6.78 -10.30 16.31
C PHE A 272 -6.17 -11.56 16.92
N GLY A 273 -6.71 -12.04 18.06
CA GLY A 273 -6.14 -13.19 18.75
C GLY A 273 -4.73 -12.97 19.30
N VAL A 274 -4.38 -11.73 19.66
CA VAL A 274 -3.03 -11.35 20.11
C VAL A 274 -2.59 -12.21 21.29
N LYS A 275 -1.35 -12.71 21.24
CA LYS A 275 -0.72 -13.52 22.30
C LYS A 275 0.39 -12.76 23.00
N LYS A 276 1.13 -11.93 22.24
CA LYS A 276 2.29 -11.21 22.73
C LYS A 276 2.19 -9.71 22.43
N VAL A 277 2.49 -8.90 23.45
CA VAL A 277 2.59 -7.45 23.33
C VAL A 277 4.01 -7.01 23.69
N THR A 278 4.64 -6.27 22.79
CA THR A 278 5.91 -5.58 23.07
C THR A 278 5.63 -4.09 23.29
N ILE A 279 5.80 -3.62 24.52
CA ILE A 279 5.66 -2.21 24.88
C ILE A 279 6.97 -1.48 24.56
N LEU A 280 6.89 -0.37 23.83
CA LEU A 280 8.02 0.54 23.61
C LEU A 280 7.95 1.74 24.54
N GLY A 281 9.06 1.99 25.24
CA GLY A 281 9.21 3.11 26.14
C GLY A 281 8.93 2.77 27.61
N GLY A 282 9.37 3.67 28.47
CA GLY A 282 9.30 3.49 29.91
C GLY A 282 7.90 3.64 30.51
N SER A 283 7.81 3.48 31.84
CA SER A 283 6.56 3.73 32.60
C SER A 283 6.04 5.18 32.45
N ASN A 284 6.93 6.10 32.09
CA ASN A 284 6.59 7.47 31.75
C ASN A 284 5.87 7.64 30.41
N ALA A 285 6.06 6.71 29.47
CA ALA A 285 5.37 6.68 28.17
C ALA A 285 4.08 5.85 28.27
N ILE A 286 4.17 4.63 28.81
CA ILE A 286 3.04 3.73 29.09
C ILE A 286 3.17 3.21 30.51
N SER A 287 2.24 3.60 31.37
CA SER A 287 2.26 3.29 32.80
C SER A 287 2.27 1.79 33.11
N SER A 288 2.76 1.43 34.30
CA SER A 288 2.75 0.05 34.78
C SER A 288 1.32 -0.48 35.00
N SER A 289 0.31 0.37 35.17
CA SER A 289 -1.09 -0.07 35.22
C SER A 289 -1.55 -0.64 33.88
N VAL A 290 -1.19 -0.01 32.75
CA VAL A 290 -1.49 -0.54 31.41
C VAL A 290 -0.78 -1.88 31.18
N GLU A 291 0.49 -1.98 31.57
CA GLU A 291 1.22 -3.25 31.49
C GLU A 291 0.60 -4.36 32.35
N ASN A 292 0.17 -4.01 33.56
CA ASN A 292 -0.51 -4.95 34.46
C ASN A 292 -1.87 -5.38 33.92
N GLU A 293 -2.64 -4.48 33.30
CA GLU A 293 -3.91 -4.82 32.63
C GLU A 293 -3.68 -5.84 31.50
N LEU A 294 -2.66 -5.62 30.66
CA LEU A 294 -2.29 -6.56 29.59
C LEU A 294 -1.87 -7.94 30.14
N LYS A 295 -1.06 -7.96 31.20
CA LYS A 295 -0.55 -9.21 31.81
C LYS A 295 -1.62 -9.97 32.61
N LYS A 296 -2.37 -9.29 33.46
CA LYS A 296 -3.25 -9.92 34.46
C LYS A 296 -4.67 -10.10 33.95
N ASP A 297 -5.22 -9.07 33.32
CA ASP A 297 -6.63 -9.07 32.92
C ASP A 297 -6.81 -9.71 31.54
N MET A 298 -5.87 -9.44 30.62
CA MET A 298 -5.88 -10.01 29.27
C MET A 298 -5.04 -11.28 29.15
N LYS A 299 -4.23 -11.62 30.16
CA LYS A 299 -3.37 -12.84 30.19
C LYS A 299 -2.40 -12.94 29.01
N LEU A 300 -1.92 -11.79 28.52
CA LEU A 300 -0.97 -11.72 27.41
C LEU A 300 0.48 -11.84 27.89
N THR A 301 1.34 -12.35 27.02
CA THR A 301 2.80 -12.27 27.24
C THR A 301 3.25 -10.86 26.92
N VAL A 302 3.77 -10.13 27.92
CA VAL A 302 4.16 -8.73 27.73
C VAL A 302 5.65 -8.55 27.96
N ASN A 303 6.34 -8.06 26.94
CA ASN A 303 7.72 -7.61 27.00
C ASN A 303 7.76 -6.09 26.95
N ARG A 304 8.65 -5.44 27.71
CA ARG A 304 8.85 -3.99 27.63
C ARG A 304 10.29 -3.71 27.21
N ILE A 305 10.45 -2.93 26.16
CA ILE A 305 11.75 -2.41 25.70
C ILE A 305 11.79 -0.93 26.05
N GLN A 306 12.76 -0.54 26.88
CA GLN A 306 12.91 0.82 27.41
C GLN A 306 14.39 1.10 27.70
N GLY A 307 14.75 2.37 27.62
CA GLY A 307 15.97 2.93 28.21
C GLY A 307 15.64 4.13 29.10
N GLU A 308 16.66 4.78 29.68
CA GLU A 308 16.44 5.98 30.51
C GLU A 308 15.95 7.17 29.68
N ASN A 309 16.24 7.16 28.37
CA ASN A 309 15.83 8.16 27.41
C ASN A 309 15.54 7.52 26.03
N ARG A 310 15.17 8.36 25.05
CA ARG A 310 14.85 7.95 23.68
C ARG A 310 16.01 7.29 22.94
N TYR A 311 17.24 7.68 23.25
CA TYR A 311 18.44 7.16 22.60
C TYR A 311 18.75 5.75 23.07
N GLU A 312 18.67 5.52 24.38
CA GLU A 312 18.82 4.20 24.97
C GLU A 312 17.65 3.28 24.61
N THR A 313 16.42 3.79 24.52
CA THR A 313 15.28 2.99 24.05
C THR A 313 15.49 2.53 22.61
N ALA A 314 15.97 3.41 21.71
CA ALA A 314 16.31 3.04 20.34
C ALA A 314 17.44 1.99 20.28
N ALA A 315 18.48 2.12 21.13
CA ALA A 315 19.54 1.13 21.23
C ALA A 315 19.04 -0.22 21.75
N ALA A 316 18.17 -0.22 22.76
CA ALA A 316 17.55 -1.44 23.29
C ALA A 316 16.64 -2.13 22.25
N ILE A 317 15.93 -1.37 21.41
CA ILE A 317 15.18 -1.93 20.28
C ILE A 317 16.14 -2.59 19.29
N ALA A 318 17.25 -1.92 18.94
CA ALA A 318 18.23 -2.45 18.01
C ALA A 318 18.87 -3.77 18.47
N GLU A 319 19.05 -3.98 19.77
CA GLU A 319 19.55 -5.23 20.35
C GLU A 319 18.58 -6.42 20.17
N THR A 320 17.29 -6.16 19.92
CA THR A 320 16.29 -7.21 19.68
C THR A 320 16.11 -7.58 18.20
N LEU A 321 16.72 -6.81 17.31
CA LEU A 321 16.66 -7.08 15.87
C LEU A 321 17.64 -8.18 15.46
N LEU A 322 17.33 -8.86 14.37
CA LEU A 322 18.25 -9.77 13.71
C LEU A 322 19.54 -9.02 13.31
N PRO A 323 20.71 -9.71 13.32
CA PRO A 323 21.97 -9.07 13.00
C PRO A 323 21.95 -8.31 11.68
N ASN A 324 22.40 -7.06 11.70
CA ASN A 324 22.49 -6.19 10.53
C ASN A 324 23.85 -5.47 10.49
N ARG A 325 24.33 -5.13 9.30
CA ARG A 325 25.60 -4.39 9.08
C ARG A 325 25.37 -2.93 8.72
N THR A 326 24.11 -2.54 8.50
CA THR A 326 23.67 -1.18 8.19
C THR A 326 22.75 -0.68 9.29
N ALA A 327 22.98 0.55 9.74
CA ALA A 327 22.12 1.25 10.69
C ALA A 327 21.63 2.59 10.12
N VAL A 328 20.48 3.05 10.60
CA VAL A 328 19.93 4.37 10.30
C VAL A 328 20.14 5.27 11.51
N ILE A 329 20.61 6.50 11.29
CA ILE A 329 20.81 7.54 12.29
C ILE A 329 19.90 8.71 11.97
N ALA A 330 19.05 9.09 12.93
CA ALA A 330 18.17 10.26 12.82
C ALA A 330 18.23 11.13 14.07
N TYR A 331 17.85 12.40 13.93
CA TYR A 331 17.77 13.32 15.07
C TYR A 331 16.65 12.90 16.02
N GLY A 332 16.94 12.77 17.32
CA GLY A 332 15.95 12.33 18.31
C GLY A 332 14.98 13.41 18.77
N GLY A 333 15.28 14.70 18.55
CA GLY A 333 14.43 15.80 19.01
C GLY A 333 13.24 16.15 18.09
N ASN A 334 13.18 15.54 16.90
CA ASN A 334 12.08 15.70 15.94
C ASN A 334 11.83 14.37 15.22
N PHE A 335 10.68 14.20 14.57
CA PHE A 335 10.25 12.91 14.01
C PHE A 335 10.32 12.76 12.47
N PRO A 336 10.14 13.80 11.63
CA PRO A 336 9.88 13.56 10.20
C PRO A 336 11.00 12.83 9.46
N ASP A 337 12.25 13.14 9.78
CA ASP A 337 13.42 12.49 9.17
C ASP A 337 13.43 10.98 9.48
N ALA A 338 13.17 10.59 10.73
CA ALA A 338 13.10 9.18 11.12
C ALA A 338 11.93 8.45 10.43
N LEU A 339 10.76 9.09 10.37
CA LEU A 339 9.56 8.49 9.77
C LEU A 339 9.73 8.26 8.26
N SER A 340 10.41 9.16 7.55
CA SER A 340 10.66 9.01 6.12
C SER A 340 11.49 7.77 5.76
N MET A 341 12.34 7.32 6.69
CA MET A 341 13.19 6.14 6.51
C MET A 341 12.59 4.87 7.13
N ALA A 342 11.53 4.99 7.93
CA ALA A 342 10.98 3.89 8.71
C ALA A 342 10.52 2.70 7.86
N PRO A 343 9.79 2.87 6.72
CA PRO A 343 9.40 1.73 5.88
C PRO A 343 10.60 0.97 5.30
N TYR A 344 11.60 1.69 4.78
CA TYR A 344 12.82 1.10 4.26
C TYR A 344 13.61 0.37 5.35
N ALA A 345 13.80 1.03 6.49
CA ALA A 345 14.51 0.45 7.62
C ALA A 345 13.80 -0.83 8.11
N ALA A 346 12.48 -0.85 8.09
CA ALA A 346 11.70 -2.02 8.44
C ALA A 346 11.86 -3.17 7.46
N MET A 347 11.70 -2.91 6.16
CA MET A 347 11.84 -3.91 5.10
C MET A 347 13.21 -4.61 5.09
N TYR A 348 14.28 -3.87 5.39
CA TYR A 348 15.65 -4.40 5.41
C TYR A 348 16.20 -4.73 6.81
N GLY A 349 15.35 -4.65 7.85
CA GLY A 349 15.74 -4.92 9.23
C GLY A 349 16.85 -4.01 9.76
N HIS A 350 16.98 -2.78 9.23
CA HIS A 350 17.98 -1.82 9.68
C HIS A 350 17.51 -1.17 10.98
N PRO A 351 18.28 -1.26 12.08
CA PRO A 351 17.97 -0.53 13.29
C PRO A 351 18.02 0.98 13.05
N ILE A 352 17.05 1.68 13.63
CA ILE A 352 17.02 3.15 13.67
C ILE A 352 17.54 3.57 15.04
N PHE A 353 18.69 4.23 15.06
CA PHE A 353 19.20 4.90 16.24
C PHE A 353 18.89 6.40 16.18
N LEU A 354 18.69 6.97 17.37
CA LEU A 354 18.50 8.39 17.54
C LEU A 354 19.79 9.05 18.06
N THR A 355 19.97 10.33 17.72
CA THR A 355 21.11 11.14 18.20
C THR A 355 20.68 12.56 18.55
N ASP A 356 21.44 13.22 19.41
CA ASP A 356 21.38 14.67 19.53
C ASP A 356 22.04 15.35 18.33
N LYS A 357 21.76 16.64 18.15
CA LYS A 357 22.24 17.41 17.00
C LYS A 357 23.77 17.41 16.88
N ASN A 358 24.46 17.65 17.99
CA ASN A 358 25.90 17.90 18.01
C ASN A 358 26.72 16.76 18.61
N GLU A 359 26.05 15.74 19.15
CA GLU A 359 26.68 14.68 19.92
C GLU A 359 25.96 13.35 19.68
N LEU A 360 26.74 12.30 19.47
CA LEU A 360 26.24 10.93 19.42
C LEU A 360 26.06 10.47 20.85
N SER A 361 24.84 10.06 21.22
CA SER A 361 24.61 9.51 22.58
C SER A 361 25.56 8.34 22.85
N GLU A 362 25.98 8.16 24.10
CA GLU A 362 26.88 7.05 24.45
C GLU A 362 26.27 5.69 24.12
N ALA A 363 24.94 5.53 24.25
CA ALA A 363 24.21 4.33 23.83
C ALA A 363 24.36 4.07 22.33
N THR A 364 24.13 5.09 21.50
CA THR A 364 24.27 4.97 20.04
C THR A 364 25.72 4.72 19.66
N LYS A 365 26.68 5.44 20.25
CA LYS A 365 28.12 5.31 20.00
C LYS A 365 28.63 3.90 20.31
N LYS A 366 28.21 3.32 21.43
CA LYS A 366 28.54 1.94 21.79
C LYS A 366 27.99 0.95 20.76
N ALA A 367 26.78 1.15 20.26
CA ALA A 367 26.18 0.27 19.26
C ALA A 367 26.88 0.36 17.88
N MET A 368 27.48 1.50 17.53
CA MET A 368 28.09 1.72 16.21
C MET A 368 29.22 0.74 15.86
N SER A 369 29.89 0.13 16.83
CA SER A 369 30.93 -0.87 16.57
C SER A 369 30.42 -2.12 15.83
N ASN A 370 29.12 -2.38 15.86
CA ASN A 370 28.51 -3.54 15.23
C ASN A 370 28.18 -3.32 13.74
N TYR A 371 28.19 -2.07 13.28
CA TYR A 371 27.77 -1.69 11.93
C TYR A 371 28.96 -1.21 11.08
N THR A 372 28.89 -1.45 9.78
CA THR A 372 29.91 -1.02 8.82
C THR A 372 29.44 0.11 7.90
N LYS A 373 28.13 0.33 7.86
CA LYS A 373 27.48 1.36 7.03
C LYS A 373 26.41 2.06 7.85
N THR A 374 26.28 3.36 7.66
CA THR A 374 25.21 4.16 8.25
C THR A 374 24.51 5.03 7.22
N TYR A 375 23.19 5.13 7.32
CA TYR A 375 22.42 6.18 6.68
C TYR A 375 22.13 7.26 7.70
N VAL A 376 22.43 8.52 7.37
CA VAL A 376 22.13 9.66 8.23
C VAL A 376 20.99 10.44 7.60
N ILE A 377 19.83 10.48 8.23
CA ILE A 377 18.65 11.11 7.67
C ILE A 377 18.48 12.50 8.29
N GLY A 378 18.32 13.50 7.42
CA GLY A 378 18.20 14.89 7.81
C GLY A 378 19.45 15.72 7.53
N GLY A 379 19.26 17.04 7.48
CA GLY A 379 20.32 17.99 7.20
C GLY A 379 21.30 18.21 8.37
N PRO A 380 22.40 18.97 8.14
CA PRO A 380 23.38 19.32 9.19
C PRO A 380 22.77 20.04 10.40
N ASN A 381 21.60 20.67 10.24
CA ASN A 381 20.87 21.32 11.32
C ASN A 381 20.16 20.34 12.26
N ALA A 382 19.86 19.12 11.79
CA ALA A 382 19.27 18.05 12.57
C ALA A 382 20.36 17.11 13.13
N VAL A 383 21.32 16.71 12.29
CA VAL A 383 22.48 15.90 12.68
C VAL A 383 23.74 16.56 12.12
N SER A 384 24.56 17.16 12.97
CA SER A 384 25.74 17.92 12.57
C SER A 384 26.81 17.05 11.90
N GLU A 385 27.72 17.69 11.17
CA GLU A 385 28.88 17.01 10.58
C GLU A 385 29.82 16.41 11.64
N ASN A 386 29.82 16.95 12.87
CA ASN A 386 30.59 16.38 13.97
C ASN A 386 30.08 14.99 14.38
N VAL A 387 28.76 14.79 14.36
CA VAL A 387 28.16 13.48 14.59
C VAL A 387 28.47 12.55 13.43
N VAL A 388 28.31 13.02 12.19
CA VAL A 388 28.51 12.19 10.99
C VAL A 388 29.92 11.62 10.91
N LYS A 389 30.95 12.40 11.25
CA LYS A 389 32.35 11.95 11.25
C LYS A 389 32.64 10.80 12.23
N GLN A 390 31.77 10.56 13.21
CA GLN A 390 31.93 9.48 14.20
C GLN A 390 31.29 8.17 13.75
N LEU A 391 30.56 8.17 12.63
CA LEU A 391 29.79 7.03 12.16
C LEU A 391 30.56 6.17 11.15
N PRO A 392 30.29 4.85 11.07
CA PRO A 392 30.91 3.98 10.09
C PRO A 392 30.30 4.20 8.70
N SER A 393 31.16 4.52 7.72
CA SER A 393 30.82 4.74 6.29
C SER A 393 29.49 5.48 6.07
N PRO A 394 29.35 6.72 6.58
CA PRO A 394 28.06 7.41 6.61
C PRO A 394 27.64 7.90 5.22
N THR A 395 26.37 7.69 4.89
CA THR A 395 25.70 8.28 3.74
C THR A 395 24.57 9.19 4.22
N ARG A 396 24.73 10.50 4.07
CA ARG A 396 23.67 11.46 4.42
C ARG A 396 22.60 11.50 3.32
N ILE A 397 21.33 11.48 3.73
CA ILE A 397 20.16 11.71 2.89
C ILE A 397 19.34 12.84 3.48
N LYS A 398 19.04 13.88 2.70
CA LYS A 398 18.34 15.07 3.17
C LYS A 398 17.62 15.80 2.02
N GLY A 399 16.57 16.54 2.37
CA GLY A 399 16.02 17.64 1.59
C GLY A 399 16.20 18.99 2.29
N ASN A 400 15.62 20.05 1.73
CA ASN A 400 15.60 21.36 2.37
C ASN A 400 14.64 21.42 3.57
N ASP A 401 13.59 20.59 3.55
CA ASP A 401 12.62 20.43 4.62
C ASP A 401 12.22 18.95 4.78
N ARG A 402 11.22 18.69 5.64
CA ARG A 402 10.74 17.32 5.93
C ARG A 402 10.12 16.62 4.71
N TYR A 403 9.50 17.37 3.82
CA TYR A 403 8.81 16.85 2.65
C TYR A 403 9.84 16.43 1.60
N GLU A 404 10.80 17.32 1.32
CA GLU A 404 11.91 17.00 0.43
C GLU A 404 12.82 15.90 0.99
N THR A 405 13.01 15.78 2.32
CA THR A 405 13.76 14.64 2.89
C THR A 405 13.07 13.31 2.57
N SER A 406 11.73 13.24 2.65
CA SER A 406 11.00 12.00 2.31
C SER A 406 11.14 11.61 0.84
N ILE A 407 11.16 12.59 -0.06
CA ILE A 407 11.44 12.38 -1.49
C ILE A 407 12.91 11.95 -1.69
N ALA A 408 13.85 12.59 -1.00
CA ALA A 408 15.27 12.28 -1.11
C ALA A 408 15.60 10.86 -0.65
N VAL A 409 14.95 10.37 0.41
CA VAL A 409 15.03 8.96 0.85
C VAL A 409 14.56 8.03 -0.26
N THR A 410 13.38 8.29 -0.80
CA THR A 410 12.77 7.49 -1.88
C THR A 410 13.67 7.42 -3.11
N LYS A 411 14.13 8.56 -3.64
CA LYS A 411 15.02 8.63 -4.82
C LYS A 411 16.39 7.98 -4.54
N LYS A 412 17.00 8.23 -3.38
CA LYS A 412 18.34 7.73 -3.06
C LYS A 412 18.37 6.21 -2.92
N LEU A 413 17.30 5.64 -2.38
CA LEU A 413 17.18 4.21 -2.13
C LEU A 413 16.47 3.46 -3.26
N LYS A 414 16.03 4.18 -4.31
CA LYS A 414 15.33 3.64 -5.48
C LYS A 414 14.11 2.81 -5.07
N LEU A 415 13.34 3.35 -4.13
CA LEU A 415 12.08 2.75 -3.71
C LEU A 415 11.06 2.85 -4.86
N PRO A 416 10.12 1.89 -4.98
CA PRO A 416 9.02 1.98 -5.94
C PRO A 416 8.23 3.27 -5.74
N THR A 417 7.96 3.99 -6.84
CA THR A 417 7.25 5.27 -6.82
C THR A 417 5.88 5.20 -7.49
N TYR A 418 5.51 4.03 -8.00
CA TYR A 418 4.22 3.79 -8.62
C TYR A 418 3.06 3.85 -7.61
N GLY A 419 3.27 3.23 -6.44
CA GLY A 419 2.37 3.30 -5.29
C GLY A 419 3.08 3.85 -4.06
N VAL A 420 2.47 4.84 -3.41
CA VAL A 420 3.05 5.56 -2.28
C VAL A 420 2.07 5.68 -1.11
N PHE A 421 2.61 5.67 0.11
CA PHE A 421 1.86 6.06 1.29
C PHE A 421 2.03 7.57 1.50
N VAL A 422 0.94 8.28 1.72
CA VAL A 422 0.93 9.74 1.96
C VAL A 422 0.51 10.00 3.39
N ALA A 423 1.34 10.72 4.15
CA ALA A 423 1.03 11.06 5.54
C ALA A 423 1.41 12.50 5.85
N THR A 424 0.75 13.11 6.83
CA THR A 424 1.10 14.46 7.25
C THR A 424 2.51 14.52 7.82
N GLY A 425 3.29 15.50 7.39
CA GLY A 425 4.58 15.80 8.01
C GLY A 425 4.43 16.54 9.34
N GLU A 426 3.24 17.02 9.70
CA GLU A 426 2.99 17.86 10.88
C GLU A 426 2.63 17.07 12.14
N GLY A 427 2.24 15.80 11.98
CA GLY A 427 1.98 14.84 13.03
C GLY A 427 2.83 13.58 12.85
N PHE A 428 3.02 12.81 13.92
CA PHE A 428 3.87 11.61 13.88
C PHE A 428 3.08 10.30 13.83
N ALA A 429 1.86 10.28 14.38
CA ALA A 429 1.18 9.04 14.76
C ALA A 429 0.82 8.19 13.54
N ASP A 430 0.18 8.77 12.53
CA ASP A 430 -0.35 8.04 11.39
C ASP A 430 0.79 7.48 10.51
N ALA A 431 1.83 8.28 10.26
CA ALA A 431 3.04 7.84 9.55
C ALA A 431 3.84 6.79 10.35
N LEU A 432 3.90 6.91 11.69
CA LEU A 432 4.54 5.92 12.54
C LEU A 432 3.86 4.56 12.43
N THR A 433 2.53 4.51 12.61
CA THR A 433 1.78 3.26 12.59
C THR A 433 1.69 2.68 11.18
N GLY A 434 1.54 3.55 10.18
CA GLY A 434 1.50 3.16 8.77
C GLY A 434 2.86 2.78 8.19
N SER A 435 3.98 3.08 8.84
CA SER A 435 5.31 2.73 8.33
C SER A 435 5.52 1.22 8.17
N VAL A 436 4.92 0.40 9.05
CA VAL A 436 4.98 -1.06 8.95
C VAL A 436 4.11 -1.56 7.81
N LEU A 437 2.94 -0.95 7.61
CA LEU A 437 2.08 -1.25 6.47
C LEU A 437 2.80 -0.91 5.15
N ALA A 438 3.37 0.29 5.05
CA ALA A 438 4.17 0.70 3.90
C ALA A 438 5.33 -0.27 3.62
N ALA A 439 6.02 -0.75 4.67
CA ALA A 439 7.05 -1.77 4.52
C ALA A 439 6.51 -3.12 3.99
N LYS A 440 5.31 -3.56 4.40
CA LYS A 440 4.67 -4.79 3.89
C LYS A 440 4.33 -4.69 2.39
N PHE A 441 4.01 -3.49 1.91
CA PHE A 441 3.78 -3.21 0.49
C PHE A 441 5.06 -2.87 -0.28
N GLY A 442 6.22 -2.79 0.39
CA GLY A 442 7.48 -2.39 -0.25
C GLY A 442 7.47 -0.93 -0.74
N ALA A 443 6.60 -0.10 -0.20
CA ALA A 443 6.33 1.26 -0.67
C ALA A 443 6.94 2.32 0.26
N PRO A 444 7.32 3.49 -0.27
CA PRO A 444 7.78 4.62 0.53
C PRO A 444 6.60 5.31 1.24
N THR A 445 6.92 6.05 2.30
CA THR A 445 6.01 7.06 2.86
C THR A 445 6.51 8.45 2.47
N ILE A 446 5.68 9.18 1.73
CA ILE A 446 5.91 10.56 1.30
C ILE A 446 5.12 11.49 2.20
N LEU A 447 5.80 12.52 2.73
CA LEU A 447 5.19 13.46 3.66
C LEU A 447 4.53 14.63 2.91
N THR A 448 3.41 15.12 3.44
CA THR A 448 2.67 16.28 2.92
C THR A 448 2.35 17.30 4.02
N LYS A 449 2.04 18.55 3.64
CA LYS A 449 1.43 19.50 4.58
C LYS A 449 -0.02 19.08 4.83
N LYS A 450 -0.65 19.64 5.86
CA LYS A 450 -2.02 19.27 6.20
C LYS A 450 -3.01 19.40 5.04
N ASN A 451 -3.04 20.52 4.31
CA ASN A 451 -4.13 20.83 3.36
C ASN A 451 -3.70 20.94 1.90
N GLN A 452 -2.43 20.70 1.58
CA GLN A 452 -1.89 20.86 0.22
C GLN A 452 -0.59 20.07 0.07
N LEU A 453 -0.37 19.47 -1.09
CA LEU A 453 0.93 18.95 -1.48
C LEU A 453 1.96 20.09 -1.55
N PRO A 454 3.12 19.96 -0.90
CA PRO A 454 4.26 20.81 -1.23
C PRO A 454 4.56 20.75 -2.73
N ASP A 455 4.96 21.86 -3.35
CA ASP A 455 5.35 21.90 -4.78
C ASP A 455 6.37 20.81 -5.14
N SER A 456 7.28 20.49 -4.22
CA SER A 456 8.27 19.42 -4.38
C SER A 456 7.61 18.03 -4.43
N THR A 457 6.60 17.77 -3.61
CA THR A 457 5.85 16.52 -3.59
C THR A 457 4.96 16.39 -4.83
N TYR A 458 4.25 17.44 -5.22
CA TYR A 458 3.44 17.45 -6.44
C TYR A 458 4.30 17.16 -7.68
N LYS A 459 5.43 17.88 -7.84
CA LYS A 459 6.37 17.64 -8.95
C LYS A 459 6.95 16.23 -8.92
N PHE A 460 7.24 15.71 -7.72
CA PHE A 460 7.76 14.35 -7.57
C PHE A 460 6.76 13.31 -8.06
N PHE A 461 5.49 13.39 -7.66
CA PHE A 461 4.45 12.46 -8.14
C PHE A 461 4.29 12.52 -9.65
N LYS A 462 4.29 13.74 -10.22
CA LYS A 462 4.23 13.95 -11.68
C LYS A 462 5.42 13.36 -12.43
N GLU A 463 6.64 13.61 -11.94
CA GLU A 463 7.89 13.10 -12.55
C GLU A 463 7.98 11.57 -12.51
N GLU A 464 7.53 10.97 -11.42
CA GLU A 464 7.59 9.52 -11.19
C GLU A 464 6.37 8.77 -11.75
N GLN A 465 5.35 9.48 -12.26
CA GLN A 465 4.09 8.90 -12.71
C GLN A 465 3.45 8.02 -11.64
N THR A 466 3.42 8.52 -10.41
CA THR A 466 2.72 7.89 -9.30
C THR A 466 1.22 7.89 -9.60
N THR A 467 0.53 6.77 -9.40
CA THR A 467 -0.93 6.68 -9.61
C THR A 467 -1.67 6.08 -8.42
N ASP A 468 -0.97 5.32 -7.56
CA ASP A 468 -1.60 4.66 -6.42
C ASP A 468 -1.18 5.37 -5.12
N TYR A 469 -2.17 5.86 -4.37
CA TYR A 469 -1.96 6.67 -3.17
C TYR A 469 -2.72 6.09 -1.99
N ILE A 470 -2.00 5.75 -0.92
CA ILE A 470 -2.63 5.37 0.36
C ILE A 470 -2.41 6.49 1.38
N ILE A 471 -3.45 7.28 1.61
CA ILE A 471 -3.45 8.35 2.62
C ILE A 471 -3.62 7.74 4.01
N LEU A 472 -2.69 8.06 4.91
CA LEU A 472 -2.70 7.67 6.31
C LEU A 472 -3.17 8.84 7.17
N GLY A 473 -4.30 8.65 7.85
CA GLY A 473 -4.91 9.66 8.73
C GLY A 473 -6.14 10.32 8.12
N GLY A 474 -7.02 10.82 8.99
CA GLY A 474 -8.26 11.49 8.57
C GLY A 474 -8.02 12.88 8.01
N THR A 475 -9.08 13.55 7.57
CA THR A 475 -9.05 14.92 7.00
C THR A 475 -8.50 15.98 7.97
N GLY A 476 -8.52 15.71 9.28
CA GLY A 476 -7.87 16.54 10.28
C GLY A 476 -6.33 16.53 10.21
N ALA A 477 -5.74 15.46 9.67
CA ALA A 477 -4.30 15.26 9.52
C ALA A 477 -3.83 15.49 8.08
N VAL A 478 -4.53 14.89 7.11
CA VAL A 478 -4.32 15.07 5.66
C VAL A 478 -5.66 15.49 5.06
N GLY A 479 -5.88 16.79 4.94
CA GLY A 479 -7.11 17.40 4.43
C GLY A 479 -7.38 17.13 2.96
N THR A 480 -8.62 17.38 2.53
CA THR A 480 -9.10 17.07 1.17
C THR A 480 -8.34 17.84 0.09
N GLY A 481 -7.80 19.04 0.39
CA GLY A 481 -6.95 19.75 -0.57
C GLY A 481 -5.69 18.99 -0.98
N VAL A 482 -5.20 18.04 -0.17
CA VAL A 482 -4.15 17.10 -0.60
C VAL A 482 -4.69 16.07 -1.60
N GLU A 483 -5.91 15.56 -1.40
CA GLU A 483 -6.57 14.67 -2.36
C GLU A 483 -6.79 15.39 -3.68
N ASP A 484 -7.35 16.61 -3.64
CA ASP A 484 -7.55 17.46 -4.82
C ASP A 484 -6.23 17.69 -5.57
N ASP A 485 -5.13 17.98 -4.84
CA ASP A 485 -3.82 18.14 -5.44
C ASP A 485 -3.31 16.83 -6.08
N ILE A 486 -3.53 15.66 -5.44
CA ILE A 486 -3.17 14.35 -5.99
C ILE A 486 -3.94 14.06 -7.28
N LEU A 487 -5.26 14.27 -7.29
CA LEU A 487 -6.14 14.10 -8.46
C LEU A 487 -5.80 15.07 -9.62
N SER A 488 -4.99 16.09 -9.35
CA SER A 488 -4.51 17.04 -10.36
C SER A 488 -3.09 16.74 -10.86
N VAL A 489 -2.45 15.66 -10.39
CA VAL A 489 -1.15 15.21 -10.87
C VAL A 489 -1.34 14.52 -12.23
N ASP A 490 -1.47 15.31 -13.32
CA ASP A 490 -1.52 14.75 -14.68
C ASP A 490 -0.23 14.02 -15.06
#